data_AF-A0A257WCX0-F1
#
_entry.id   AF-A0A257WCX0-F1
#
_cell.length_a   1.000
_cell.length_b   1.000
_cell.length_c   1.000
_cell.angle_alpha   90.00
_cell.angle_beta   90.00
_cell.angle_gamma   90.00
#
_symmetry.space_group_name_H-M   'P 1'
#
loop_
_entity.id
_entity.type
_entity.pdbx_description
1 polymer ?
#
loop_
_entity_poly.entity_id
_entity_poly.type
_entity_poly.pdbx_seq_one_letter_code
_entity_poly.pdbx_strand_id
1 'polypeptide(L)'
;MLAAGLGWSAAVDMGFASRAFADGPDARLDFGALEPLVALMQETPADKLLPQLTSKLAAGMPLQTLLQAGVLANGRSFGGEDYIGFHTLMALGPALAMSAELPASQQALPVLKVLYRNASRIQAIGGVSAEALHPVAPLP
;
A
#
# COMPACT_ATOMS: atom_id res chain seq x y z
N MET A 1 8.79 -29.37 -21.86
CA MET A 1 8.15 -29.03 -23.15
C MET A 1 7.19 -27.84 -23.06
N LEU A 2 6.39 -27.69 -21.98
CA LEU A 2 5.47 -26.55 -21.82
C LEU A 2 6.16 -25.16 -21.90
N ALA A 3 7.25 -24.93 -21.16
CA ALA A 3 7.97 -23.65 -21.19
C ALA A 3 8.60 -23.30 -22.56
N ALA A 4 9.00 -24.33 -23.33
CA ALA A 4 9.55 -24.15 -24.67
C ALA A 4 8.46 -23.85 -25.72
N GLY A 5 7.23 -24.35 -25.52
CA GLY A 5 6.09 -24.07 -26.41
C GLY A 5 5.42 -22.72 -26.15
N LEU A 6 5.43 -22.24 -24.91
CA LEU A 6 4.87 -20.94 -24.52
C LEU A 6 5.84 -19.77 -24.72
N GLY A 7 7.15 -20.07 -24.79
CA GLY A 7 8.20 -19.06 -24.68
C GLY A 7 8.48 -18.73 -23.21
N TRP A 8 9.74 -18.36 -22.92
CA TRP A 8 10.22 -18.19 -21.55
C TRP A 8 9.45 -17.12 -20.76
N SER A 9 9.14 -15.98 -21.39
CA SER A 9 8.41 -14.89 -20.74
C SER A 9 7.00 -15.31 -20.33
N ALA A 10 6.21 -15.85 -21.27
CA ALA A 10 4.85 -16.29 -20.97
C ALA A 10 4.81 -17.46 -19.98
N ALA A 11 5.78 -18.37 -20.06
CA ALA A 11 5.87 -19.49 -19.10
C ALA A 11 6.14 -19.02 -17.67
N VAL A 12 6.91 -17.94 -17.52
CA VAL A 12 7.19 -17.32 -16.22
C VAL A 12 5.98 -16.55 -15.70
N ASP A 13 5.34 -15.73 -16.54
CA ASP A 13 4.18 -14.92 -16.13
C ASP A 13 2.97 -15.78 -15.72
N MET A 14 2.86 -16.99 -16.27
CA MET A 14 1.79 -17.94 -15.96
C MET A 14 2.16 -18.97 -14.87
N GLY A 15 3.34 -18.85 -14.24
CA GLY A 15 3.77 -19.73 -13.15
C GLY A 15 4.17 -21.15 -13.57
N PHE A 16 4.31 -21.42 -14.87
CA PHE A 16 4.78 -22.71 -15.39
C PHE A 16 6.32 -22.83 -15.40
N ALA A 17 7.03 -21.73 -15.16
CA ALA A 17 8.47 -21.68 -14.96
C ALA A 17 8.82 -20.70 -13.83
N SER A 18 9.72 -21.07 -12.94
CA SER A 18 10.21 -20.16 -11.89
C SER A 18 11.36 -19.31 -12.42
N ARG A 19 11.38 -18.01 -12.08
CA ARG A 19 12.60 -17.19 -12.14
C ARG A 19 13.56 -17.62 -11.03
N ALA A 20 14.12 -18.82 -11.13
CA ALA A 20 15.10 -19.28 -10.18
C ALA A 20 16.48 -18.70 -10.54
N PHE A 21 16.74 -17.46 -10.13
CA PHE A 21 18.09 -16.91 -10.01
C PHE A 21 18.21 -15.91 -8.83
N ALA A 22 19.00 -16.37 -7.84
CA ALA A 22 19.92 -15.69 -6.92
C ALA A 22 19.39 -14.82 -5.75
N ASP A 23 19.87 -15.22 -4.56
CA ASP A 23 19.80 -14.59 -3.24
C ASP A 23 20.21 -13.09 -3.24
N GLY A 24 19.62 -12.18 -2.46
CA GLY A 24 18.59 -12.30 -1.43
C GLY A 24 17.77 -10.99 -1.27
N PRO A 25 16.51 -11.04 -0.81
CA PRO A 25 15.59 -9.91 -0.90
C PRO A 25 15.39 -9.19 0.45
N ASP A 26 16.47 -8.94 1.20
CA ASP A 26 16.31 -8.43 2.58
C ASP A 26 16.16 -6.90 2.67
N ALA A 27 16.24 -6.17 1.54
CA ALA A 27 15.92 -4.75 1.54
C ALA A 27 14.39 -4.58 1.45
N ARG A 28 13.79 -4.01 2.50
CA ARG A 28 12.41 -3.51 2.44
C ARG A 28 12.32 -2.39 1.40
N LEU A 29 11.23 -2.34 0.62
CA LEU A 29 10.99 -1.24 -0.31
C LEU A 29 10.84 0.09 0.47
N ASP A 30 11.77 1.02 0.26
CA ASP A 30 11.81 2.32 0.93
C ASP A 30 11.21 3.43 0.04
N PHE A 31 10.35 4.27 0.62
CA PHE A 31 9.67 5.35 -0.08
C PHE A 31 10.23 6.75 0.23
N GLY A 32 11.47 6.83 0.69
CA GLY A 32 12.17 8.08 1.00
C GLY A 32 11.42 8.91 2.05
N ALA A 33 11.10 10.16 1.71
CA ALA A 33 10.47 11.09 2.66
C ALA A 33 9.08 10.64 3.15
N LEU A 34 8.39 9.76 2.41
CA LEU A 34 7.09 9.22 2.82
C LEU A 34 7.22 7.96 3.68
N GLU A 35 8.40 7.31 3.73
CA GLU A 35 8.60 6.05 4.45
C GLU A 35 8.09 6.09 5.89
N PRO A 36 8.34 7.14 6.71
CA PRO A 36 7.83 7.17 8.08
C PRO A 36 6.30 7.14 8.17
N LEU A 37 5.60 7.71 7.18
CA LEU A 37 4.14 7.65 7.11
C LEU A 37 3.65 6.31 6.58
N VAL A 38 4.35 5.70 5.64
CA VAL A 38 4.01 4.36 5.13
C VAL A 38 4.17 3.32 6.23
N ALA A 39 5.31 3.33 6.94
CA ALA A 39 5.57 2.49 8.11
C ALA A 39 4.49 2.69 9.17
N LEU A 40 4.13 3.95 9.51
CA LEU A 40 3.04 4.24 10.44
C LEU A 40 1.73 3.55 10.05
N MET A 41 1.34 3.59 8.77
CA MET A 41 0.10 3.00 8.28
C MET A 41 0.10 1.45 8.30
N GLN A 42 1.27 0.83 8.19
CA GLN A 42 1.41 -0.63 8.19
C GLN A 42 1.70 -1.23 9.57
N GLU A 43 2.31 -0.48 10.47
CA GLU A 43 2.78 -0.99 11.77
C GLU A 43 1.82 -0.61 12.89
N THR A 44 1.02 0.45 12.71
CA THR A 44 0.06 0.87 13.73
C THR A 44 -1.25 0.07 13.61
N PRO A 45 -1.73 -0.51 14.72
CA PRO A 45 -3.08 -1.06 14.80
C PRO A 45 -4.13 -0.03 14.36
N ALA A 46 -5.13 -0.45 13.57
CA ALA A 46 -6.07 0.48 12.94
C ALA A 46 -6.83 1.36 13.95
N ASP A 47 -7.17 0.83 15.13
CA ASP A 47 -7.82 1.53 16.24
C ASP A 47 -6.95 2.64 16.86
N LYS A 48 -5.62 2.53 16.74
CA LYS A 48 -4.63 3.51 17.21
C LYS A 48 -4.10 4.43 16.11
N LEU A 49 -4.43 4.15 14.85
CA LEU A 49 -3.95 4.92 13.70
C LEU A 49 -4.63 6.28 13.59
N LEU A 50 -5.97 6.33 13.70
CA LEU A 50 -6.75 7.55 13.48
C LEU A 50 -6.29 8.73 14.35
N PRO A 51 -6.07 8.59 15.68
CA PRO A 51 -5.58 9.69 16.52
C PRO A 51 -4.25 10.28 16.03
N GLN A 52 -3.35 9.43 15.53
CA GLN A 52 -2.05 9.86 15.04
C GLN A 52 -2.17 10.61 13.71
N LEU A 53 -3.04 10.15 12.80
CA LEU A 53 -3.31 10.83 11.54
C LEU A 53 -3.98 12.18 11.76
N THR A 54 -4.95 12.26 12.67
CA THR A 54 -5.60 13.53 13.03
C THR A 54 -4.63 14.51 13.67
N SER A 55 -3.69 14.02 14.49
CA SER A 55 -2.64 14.86 15.08
C SER A 55 -1.71 15.45 14.01
N LYS A 56 -1.34 14.67 12.99
CA LYS A 56 -0.53 15.16 11.86
C LYS A 56 -1.25 16.23 11.04
N LEU A 57 -2.55 16.05 10.78
CA LEU A 57 -3.38 17.06 10.11
C LEU A 57 -3.45 18.35 10.94
N ALA A 58 -3.66 18.23 12.25
CA ALA A 58 -3.68 19.38 13.16
C ALA A 58 -2.32 20.11 13.21
N ALA A 59 -1.21 19.40 13.02
CA ALA A 59 0.14 19.97 12.89
C ALA A 59 0.42 20.59 11.51
N GLY A 60 -0.57 20.66 10.60
CA GLY A 60 -0.44 21.30 9.30
C GLY A 60 0.01 20.38 8.16
N MET A 61 0.05 19.05 8.38
CA MET A 61 0.34 18.11 7.29
C MET A 61 -0.79 18.14 6.24
N PRO A 62 -0.48 18.21 4.93
CA PRO A 62 -1.50 18.15 3.89
C PRO A 62 -2.23 16.80 3.88
N LEU A 63 -3.56 16.82 3.67
CA LEU A 63 -4.37 15.61 3.53
C LEU A 63 -3.88 14.71 2.39
N GLN A 64 -3.44 15.31 1.28
CA GLN A 64 -2.86 14.60 0.15
C GLN A 64 -1.63 13.77 0.54
N THR A 65 -0.80 14.24 1.48
CA THR A 65 0.38 13.50 1.94
C THR A 65 -0.01 12.22 2.67
N LEU A 66 -1.07 12.27 3.50
CA LEU A 66 -1.60 11.06 4.15
C LEU A 66 -2.20 10.07 3.14
N LEU A 67 -2.89 10.58 2.12
CA LEU A 67 -3.42 9.76 1.04
C LEU A 67 -2.30 9.07 0.26
N GLN A 68 -1.25 9.80 -0.12
CA GLN A 68 -0.08 9.24 -0.81
C GLN A 68 0.58 8.12 -0.01
N ALA A 69 0.81 8.35 1.29
CA ALA A 69 1.34 7.32 2.18
C ALA A 69 0.41 6.08 2.25
N GLY A 70 -0.91 6.30 2.29
CA GLY A 70 -1.90 5.21 2.24
C GLY A 70 -1.87 4.38 0.96
N VAL A 71 -1.71 5.04 -0.20
CA VAL A 71 -1.54 4.37 -1.50
C VAL A 71 -0.29 3.49 -1.49
N LEU A 72 0.84 4.03 -1.00
CA LEU A 72 2.11 3.29 -0.96
C LEU A 72 2.05 2.13 0.06
N ALA A 73 1.45 2.34 1.23
CA ALA A 73 1.24 1.29 2.23
C ALA A 73 0.36 0.16 1.68
N ASN A 74 -0.69 0.50 0.94
CA ASN A 74 -1.52 -0.47 0.25
C ASN A 74 -0.71 -1.24 -0.80
N GLY A 75 0.00 -0.52 -1.68
CA GLY A 75 0.84 -1.12 -2.72
C GLY A 75 1.85 -2.09 -2.13
N ARG A 76 2.65 -1.65 -1.15
CA ARG A 76 3.66 -2.47 -0.47
C ARG A 76 3.05 -3.73 0.17
N SER A 77 1.88 -3.60 0.78
CA SER A 77 1.25 -4.71 1.50
C SER A 77 0.57 -5.72 0.59
N PHE A 78 0.00 -5.30 -0.55
CA PHE A 78 -0.88 -6.17 -1.33
C PHE A 78 -0.42 -6.45 -2.75
N GLY A 79 0.46 -5.62 -3.34
CA GLY A 79 0.93 -5.80 -4.72
C GLY A 79 -0.16 -5.75 -5.80
N GLY A 80 -1.41 -5.39 -5.44
CA GLY A 80 -2.57 -5.48 -6.32
C GLY A 80 -3.29 -6.84 -6.30
N GLU A 81 -2.89 -7.78 -5.44
CA GLU A 81 -3.40 -9.16 -5.44
C GLU A 81 -4.51 -9.39 -4.39
N ASP A 82 -4.58 -8.57 -3.34
CA ASP A 82 -5.62 -8.70 -2.33
C ASP A 82 -6.94 -8.05 -2.78
N TYR A 83 -8.02 -8.84 -2.85
CA TYR A 83 -9.34 -8.35 -3.26
C TYR A 83 -9.82 -7.16 -2.41
N ILE A 84 -9.68 -7.24 -1.09
CA ILE A 84 -10.12 -6.16 -0.18
C ILE A 84 -9.18 -4.95 -0.31
N GLY A 85 -7.87 -5.20 -0.35
CA GLY A 85 -6.82 -4.22 -0.55
C GLY A 85 -7.04 -3.42 -1.83
N PHE A 86 -7.35 -4.08 -2.94
CA PHE A 86 -7.68 -3.44 -4.22
C PHE A 86 -8.88 -2.49 -4.09
N HIS A 87 -9.96 -2.92 -3.42
CA HIS A 87 -11.12 -2.05 -3.18
C HIS A 87 -10.77 -0.84 -2.31
N THR A 88 -9.91 -1.01 -1.30
CA THR A 88 -9.47 0.12 -0.47
C THR A 88 -8.61 1.11 -1.27
N LEU A 89 -7.73 0.63 -2.15
CA LEU A 89 -6.94 1.47 -3.04
C LEU A 89 -7.83 2.30 -3.97
N MET A 90 -8.77 1.62 -4.65
CA MET A 90 -9.72 2.25 -5.57
C MET A 90 -10.64 3.27 -4.88
N ALA A 91 -10.88 3.11 -3.56
CA ALA A 91 -11.69 4.05 -2.79
C ALA A 91 -10.96 5.35 -2.39
N LEU A 92 -9.62 5.41 -2.47
CA LEU A 92 -8.86 6.60 -2.04
C LEU A 92 -9.09 7.81 -2.95
N GLY A 93 -9.13 7.63 -4.27
CA GLY A 93 -9.43 8.70 -5.22
C GLY A 93 -10.81 9.33 -5.01
N PRO A 94 -11.90 8.53 -5.01
CA PRO A 94 -13.24 9.01 -4.67
C PRO A 94 -13.33 9.64 -3.28
N ALA A 95 -12.64 9.09 -2.27
CA ALA A 95 -12.61 9.70 -0.95
C ALA A 95 -11.98 11.10 -0.97
N LEU A 96 -10.91 11.30 -1.74
CA LEU A 96 -10.32 12.63 -1.90
C LEU A 96 -11.27 13.60 -2.60
N ALA A 97 -11.98 13.17 -3.64
CA ALA A 97 -12.99 13.98 -4.31
C ALA A 97 -14.11 14.38 -3.35
N MET A 98 -14.66 13.42 -2.59
CA MET A 98 -15.67 13.69 -1.57
C MET A 98 -15.18 14.65 -0.48
N SER A 99 -13.88 14.65 -0.18
CA SER A 99 -13.30 15.54 0.84
C SER A 99 -13.44 17.01 0.46
N ALA A 100 -13.41 17.34 -0.84
CA ALA A 100 -13.57 18.72 -1.32
C ALA A 100 -15.02 19.24 -1.19
N GLU A 101 -15.99 18.34 -1.13
CA GLU A 101 -17.43 18.66 -1.05
C GLU A 101 -17.92 18.83 0.40
N LEU A 102 -17.08 18.58 1.40
CA LEU A 102 -17.45 18.63 2.82
C LEU A 102 -17.04 19.95 3.49
N PRO A 103 -17.74 20.35 4.58
CA PRO A 103 -17.30 21.44 5.43
C PRO A 103 -15.89 21.19 5.98
N ALA A 104 -15.12 22.26 6.19
CA ALA A 104 -13.71 22.21 6.62
C ALA A 104 -13.45 21.23 7.78
N SER A 105 -14.33 21.21 8.80
CA SER A 105 -14.21 20.32 9.97
C SER A 105 -14.39 18.83 9.67
N GLN A 106 -14.89 18.48 8.48
CA GLN A 106 -15.22 17.13 8.05
C GLN A 106 -14.46 16.69 6.80
N GLN A 107 -13.69 17.58 6.17
CA GLN A 107 -13.00 17.30 4.91
C GLN A 107 -12.11 16.05 4.98
N ALA A 108 -11.43 15.82 6.10
CA ALA A 108 -10.55 14.66 6.22
C ALA A 108 -11.29 13.32 6.39
N LEU A 109 -12.58 13.31 6.77
CA LEU A 109 -13.30 12.09 7.17
C LEU A 109 -13.35 11.01 6.06
N PRO A 110 -13.63 11.34 4.79
CA PRO A 110 -13.68 10.32 3.74
C PRO A 110 -12.34 9.60 3.57
N VAL A 111 -11.23 10.36 3.53
CA VAL A 111 -9.87 9.80 3.39
C VAL A 111 -9.49 9.01 4.64
N LEU A 112 -9.71 9.56 5.83
CA LEU A 112 -9.40 8.88 7.10
C LEU A 112 -10.13 7.54 7.25
N LYS A 113 -11.41 7.47 6.84
CA LYS A 113 -12.18 6.22 6.81
C LYS A 113 -11.49 5.18 5.91
N VAL A 114 -11.05 5.56 4.71
CA VAL A 114 -10.43 4.60 3.77
C VAL A 114 -9.05 4.18 4.29
N LEU A 115 -8.25 5.10 4.83
CA LEU A 115 -6.97 4.79 5.46
C LEU A 115 -7.13 3.82 6.63
N TYR A 116 -8.16 4.00 7.48
CA TYR A 116 -8.49 3.07 8.55
C TYR A 116 -8.82 1.67 8.00
N ARG A 117 -9.64 1.57 6.95
CA ARG A 117 -10.00 0.28 6.32
C ARG A 117 -8.78 -0.39 5.69
N ASN A 118 -7.91 0.39 5.05
CA ASN A 118 -6.67 -0.09 4.47
C ASN A 118 -5.76 -0.69 5.56
N ALA A 119 -5.46 0.09 6.62
CA ALA A 119 -4.66 -0.38 7.75
C ALA A 119 -5.29 -1.61 8.44
N SER A 120 -6.61 -1.64 8.60
CA SER A 120 -7.32 -2.81 9.15
C SER A 120 -7.07 -4.07 8.31
N ARG A 121 -7.09 -3.95 6.98
CA ARG A 121 -6.81 -5.09 6.10
C ARG A 121 -5.34 -5.50 6.16
N ILE A 122 -4.41 -4.53 6.17
CA ILE A 122 -2.97 -4.78 6.30
C ILE A 122 -2.69 -5.58 7.57
N GLN A 123 -3.25 -5.18 8.72
CA GLN A 123 -3.09 -5.93 9.97
C GLN A 123 -3.70 -7.34 9.88
N ALA A 124 -4.87 -7.47 9.27
CA ALA A 124 -5.57 -8.75 9.16
C ALA A 124 -4.82 -9.81 8.33
N ILE A 125 -3.91 -9.40 7.44
CA ILE A 125 -3.10 -10.33 6.62
C ILE A 125 -1.70 -10.59 7.19
N GLY A 126 -1.34 -9.98 8.32
CA GLY A 126 -0.02 -10.16 8.96
C GLY A 126 0.87 -8.92 8.98
N GLY A 127 0.40 -7.76 8.51
CA GLY A 127 1.16 -6.51 8.56
C GLY A 127 2.46 -6.58 7.76
N VAL A 128 3.55 -6.08 8.35
CA VAL A 128 4.87 -5.97 7.68
C VAL A 128 5.44 -7.33 7.26
N SER A 129 5.11 -8.42 7.96
CA SER A 129 5.61 -9.76 7.58
C SER A 129 4.92 -10.35 6.35
N ALA A 130 3.87 -9.70 5.85
CA ALA A 130 3.08 -10.14 4.70
C ALA A 130 3.13 -9.15 3.52
N GLU A 131 4.16 -8.29 3.47
CA GLU A 131 4.38 -7.38 2.35
C GLU A 131 4.58 -8.17 1.05
N ALA A 132 3.88 -7.76 -0.01
CA ALA A 132 3.89 -8.42 -1.31
C ALA A 132 4.91 -7.81 -2.28
N LEU A 133 5.17 -6.50 -2.18
CA LEU A 133 6.15 -5.83 -3.04
C LEU A 133 7.54 -5.84 -2.42
N HIS A 134 8.52 -6.20 -3.24
CA HIS A 134 9.94 -6.19 -2.88
C HIS A 134 10.74 -5.40 -3.92
N PRO A 135 11.91 -4.86 -3.55
CA PRO A 135 12.81 -4.26 -4.52
C PRO A 135 13.17 -5.23 -5.63
N VAL A 136 13.17 -4.72 -6.85
CA VAL A 136 13.69 -5.43 -8.03
C VAL A 136 15.12 -5.00 -8.27
N ALA A 137 15.97 -5.94 -8.69
CA ALA A 137 17.31 -5.59 -9.15
C ALA A 137 17.22 -4.62 -10.35
N PRO A 138 18.11 -3.61 -10.44
CA PRO A 138 18.19 -2.74 -11.62
C PRO A 138 18.37 -3.58 -12.88
N LEU A 139 17.70 -3.19 -13.98
CA LEU A 139 18.00 -3.76 -15.29
C LEU A 139 19.44 -3.37 -15.68
N PRO A 140 20.23 -4.32 -16.25
CA PRO A 140 21.60 -4.06 -16.68
C PRO A 140 21.70 -3.04 -17.81
#